data_AF-A0A5J4XAV6-F1
#
_entry.id   AF-A0A5J4XAV6-F1
#
_cell.length_a   1.000
_cell.length_b   1.000
_cell.length_c   1.000
_cell.angle_alpha   90.00
_cell.angle_beta   90.00
_cell.angle_gamma   90.00
#
_symmetry.space_group_name_H-M   'P 1'
#
loop_
_entity.id
_entity.type
_entity.pdbx_description
1 polymer ?
#
loop_
_entity_poly.entity_id
_entity_poly.type
_entity_poly.pdbx_seq_one_letter_code
_entity_poly.pdbx_strand_id
1 'polypeptide(L)'
;MLSHPDPTIQNDAVIALNNLVLGGARRTANATIMAKTSTLSNMSFDKFAGSNSASLQRGLQNQLSSRNSTTGPIQPDPNAKGSNTVMMSQNSYLAYLRPHPYFNEMDTCGGIDRLFDIYTHTRDKLTERNCAVCIGRLFRARILPLKFSPIIDYLKTSSQETEKGQSGGAQLTANAWNSIGTLVYLAGKESNHSNILRDNYLQFLVSNLRSRHPKGAVHFTLLLLVTMIKAGMVGTIATFGQTSQNDTRSQIRRAIPLSALRALAVPPPTKSSAKKQLKPGEVDDEKDSQGEDDEVTLQAKALLEELK
;
A
#
# COMPACT_ATOMS: atom_id res chain seq x y z
N MET A 1 -27.46 8.86 -7.68
CA MET A 1 -27.20 8.88 -6.22
C MET A 1 -26.27 10.03 -5.83
N LEU A 2 -25.05 10.13 -6.38
CA LEU A 2 -24.15 11.27 -6.08
C LEU A 2 -24.75 12.66 -6.42
N SER A 3 -25.64 12.73 -7.41
CA SER A 3 -26.34 13.98 -7.79
C SER A 3 -27.74 14.12 -7.17
N HIS A 4 -28.05 13.36 -6.12
CA HIS A 4 -29.38 13.40 -5.49
C HIS A 4 -29.57 14.73 -4.72
N PRO A 5 -30.74 15.40 -4.77
CA PRO A 5 -30.90 16.70 -4.10
C PRO A 5 -30.80 16.65 -2.57
N ASP A 6 -31.14 15.50 -1.96
CA ASP A 6 -31.00 15.28 -0.52
C ASP A 6 -29.54 14.98 -0.14
N PRO A 7 -28.89 15.82 0.71
CA PRO A 7 -27.52 15.59 1.16
C PRO A 7 -27.35 14.29 1.96
N THR A 8 -28.37 13.79 2.64
CA THR A 8 -28.31 12.52 3.39
C THR A 8 -28.07 11.36 2.43
N ILE A 9 -28.82 11.32 1.33
CA ILE A 9 -28.68 10.29 0.29
C ILE A 9 -27.32 10.41 -0.42
N GLN A 10 -26.81 11.64 -0.63
CA GLN A 10 -25.46 11.83 -1.16
C GLN A 10 -24.40 11.28 -0.20
N ASN A 11 -24.49 11.59 1.09
CA ASN A 11 -23.54 11.14 2.11
C ASN A 11 -23.50 9.61 2.20
N ASP A 12 -24.66 8.95 2.22
CA ASP A 12 -24.76 7.49 2.21
C ASP A 12 -24.16 6.89 0.93
N ALA A 13 -24.40 7.51 -0.23
CA ALA A 13 -23.81 7.09 -1.49
C ALA A 13 -22.28 7.20 -1.48
N VAL A 14 -21.73 8.26 -0.88
CA VAL A 14 -20.28 8.45 -0.72
C VAL A 14 -19.69 7.39 0.21
N ILE A 15 -20.35 7.07 1.32
CA ILE A 15 -19.91 6.01 2.25
C ILE A 15 -19.91 4.65 1.54
N ALA A 16 -21.00 4.31 0.84
CA ALA A 16 -21.12 3.06 0.09
C ALA A 16 -20.02 2.95 -0.97
N LEU A 17 -19.76 4.03 -1.70
CA LEU A 17 -18.72 4.08 -2.72
C LEU A 17 -17.32 3.96 -2.11
N ASN A 18 -17.03 4.59 -0.97
CA ASN A 18 -15.76 4.42 -0.27
C ASN A 18 -15.51 2.97 0.12
N ASN A 19 -16.54 2.27 0.60
CA ASN A 19 -16.44 0.85 0.94
C ASN A 19 -16.18 0.00 -0.30
N LEU A 20 -16.83 0.30 -1.42
CA LEU A 20 -16.61 -0.39 -2.70
C LEU A 20 -15.17 -0.17 -3.22
N VAL A 21 -14.70 1.07 -3.21
CA VAL A 21 -13.33 1.44 -3.59
C VAL A 21 -12.31 0.79 -2.66
N LEU A 22 -12.54 0.79 -1.34
CA LEU A 22 -11.69 0.07 -0.39
C LEU A 22 -11.61 -1.43 -0.71
N GLY A 23 -12.75 -2.07 -0.99
CA GLY A 23 -12.81 -3.47 -1.38
C GLY A 23 -12.03 -3.75 -2.67
N GLY A 24 -12.13 -2.87 -3.67
CA GLY A 24 -11.36 -2.94 -4.92
C GLY A 24 -9.85 -2.82 -4.70
N ALA A 25 -9.44 -1.87 -3.84
CA ALA A 25 -8.04 -1.67 -3.48
C ALA A 25 -7.43 -2.90 -2.80
N ARG A 26 -8.19 -3.53 -1.88
CA ARG A 26 -7.77 -4.76 -1.17
C ARG A 26 -7.71 -5.99 -2.10
N ARG A 27 -8.70 -6.17 -2.98
CA ARG A 27 -8.70 -7.30 -3.93
C ARG A 27 -7.49 -7.28 -4.85
N THR A 28 -7.10 -6.11 -5.36
CA THR A 28 -5.88 -6.00 -6.17
C THR A 28 -4.60 -6.17 -5.34
N ALA A 29 -4.61 -5.91 -4.04
CA ALA A 29 -3.47 -6.29 -3.20
C ALA A 29 -3.36 -7.82 -3.06
N ASN A 30 -4.46 -8.47 -2.70
CA ASN A 30 -4.48 -9.91 -2.45
C ASN A 30 -4.31 -10.76 -3.74
N ALA A 31 -4.85 -10.31 -4.87
CA ALA A 31 -4.66 -11.01 -6.15
C ALA A 31 -3.19 -11.02 -6.60
N THR A 32 -2.40 -9.98 -6.27
CA THR A 32 -0.94 -9.98 -6.53
C THR A 32 -0.24 -11.07 -5.72
N ILE A 33 -0.68 -11.24 -4.46
CA ILE A 33 -0.11 -12.23 -3.53
C ILE A 33 -0.43 -13.64 -4.02
N MET A 34 -1.69 -13.90 -4.43
CA MET A 34 -2.14 -15.22 -4.88
C MET A 34 -1.60 -15.64 -6.25
N ALA A 35 -1.55 -14.75 -7.25
CA ALA A 35 -1.06 -15.12 -8.58
C ALA A 35 0.41 -15.60 -8.57
N LYS A 36 1.19 -15.20 -7.56
CA LYS A 36 2.59 -15.58 -7.43
C LYS A 36 2.82 -16.86 -6.62
N THR A 37 1.96 -17.18 -5.66
CA THR A 37 1.97 -18.50 -5.01
C THR A 37 1.58 -19.60 -6.02
N SER A 38 0.72 -19.29 -6.99
CA SER A 38 0.36 -20.23 -8.07
C SER A 38 1.50 -20.51 -9.05
N THR A 39 2.36 -19.54 -9.37
CA THR A 39 3.55 -19.76 -10.22
C THR A 39 4.68 -20.52 -9.54
N LEU A 40 4.64 -20.68 -8.21
CA LEU A 40 5.56 -21.54 -7.45
C LEU A 40 5.01 -22.95 -7.23
N SER A 41 3.75 -23.19 -7.59
CA SER A 41 3.14 -24.52 -7.62
C SER A 41 2.96 -25.01 -9.06
N ASN A 42 4.07 -25.20 -9.78
CA ASN A 42 4.12 -26.24 -10.81
C ASN A 42 4.30 -27.60 -10.11
N MET A 43 3.24 -28.02 -9.41
CA MET A 43 3.01 -29.44 -9.16
C MET A 43 1.62 -29.74 -9.72
N SER A 44 1.62 -30.64 -10.71
CA SER A 44 0.47 -31.08 -11.50
C SER A 44 -0.81 -31.18 -10.68
N PHE A 45 -1.85 -30.49 -11.15
CA PHE A 45 -3.22 -30.76 -10.77
C PHE A 45 -4.03 -31.11 -12.03
N ASP A 46 -3.64 -32.21 -12.67
CA ASP A 46 -4.50 -32.89 -13.63
C ASP A 46 -5.47 -33.80 -12.87
N LYS A 47 -6.72 -33.33 -12.79
CA LYS A 47 -7.99 -34.05 -12.65
C LYS A 47 -8.91 -33.29 -11.71
N PHE A 48 -9.86 -32.55 -12.27
CA PHE A 48 -11.29 -32.62 -11.95
C PHE A 48 -12.03 -31.50 -12.71
N ALA A 49 -12.62 -31.84 -13.85
CA ALA A 49 -13.91 -31.34 -14.34
C ALA A 49 -14.06 -31.73 -15.81
N GLY A 50 -15.09 -32.50 -16.10
CA GLY A 50 -15.47 -32.89 -17.45
C GLY A 50 -15.99 -31.72 -18.27
N SER A 51 -15.65 -31.77 -19.56
CA SER A 51 -16.49 -31.49 -20.72
C SER A 51 -17.62 -30.47 -20.58
N ASN A 52 -17.41 -29.25 -21.11
CA ASN A 52 -18.11 -28.76 -22.32
C ASN A 52 -17.88 -27.26 -22.54
N SER A 53 -17.05 -26.90 -23.51
CA SER A 53 -17.24 -25.80 -24.47
C SER A 53 -15.97 -25.60 -25.30
N ALA A 54 -15.80 -26.46 -26.30
CA ALA A 54 -14.83 -26.26 -27.36
C ALA A 54 -15.36 -25.18 -28.32
N SER A 55 -14.74 -24.00 -28.34
CA SER A 55 -14.56 -23.17 -29.55
C SER A 55 -14.07 -21.74 -29.24
N LEU A 56 -12.86 -21.56 -28.67
CA LEU A 56 -12.12 -20.29 -28.83
C LEU A 56 -10.63 -20.35 -28.44
N GLN A 57 -9.95 -21.47 -28.69
CA GLN A 57 -8.49 -21.55 -28.53
C GLN A 57 -7.88 -22.33 -29.69
N ARG A 58 -7.56 -21.63 -30.79
CA ARG A 58 -6.68 -22.18 -31.84
C ARG A 58 -5.79 -21.13 -32.52
N GLY A 59 -5.54 -19.98 -31.89
CA GLY A 59 -4.81 -18.87 -32.52
C GLY A 59 -3.45 -18.49 -31.93
N LEU A 60 -2.93 -19.18 -30.92
CA LEU A 60 -1.75 -18.70 -30.16
C LEU A 60 -0.82 -19.82 -29.68
N GLN A 61 -0.62 -20.84 -30.51
CA GLN A 61 0.35 -21.91 -30.26
C GLN A 61 1.14 -22.19 -31.53
N ASN A 62 1.91 -21.21 -32.01
CA ASN A 62 2.95 -21.40 -33.01
C ASN A 62 3.83 -20.14 -33.04
N GLN A 63 4.73 -20.04 -32.07
CA GLN A 63 6.02 -19.34 -32.17
C GLN A 63 6.62 -19.33 -30.77
N LEU A 64 7.41 -20.37 -30.46
CA LEU A 64 8.50 -20.39 -29.48
C LEU A 64 9.05 -21.82 -29.48
N SER A 65 9.83 -22.13 -30.51
CA SER A 65 10.66 -23.33 -30.58
C SER A 65 11.94 -22.96 -31.29
N SER A 66 12.95 -22.54 -30.52
CA SER A 66 14.36 -22.52 -30.93
C SER A 66 15.21 -21.84 -29.86
N ARG A 67 15.74 -22.65 -28.90
CA ARG A 67 17.14 -22.68 -28.44
C ARG A 67 17.22 -23.31 -27.06
N ASN A 68 17.72 -24.55 -27.01
CA ASN A 68 18.29 -25.18 -25.82
C ASN A 68 19.67 -25.75 -26.19
N SER A 69 20.67 -25.38 -25.40
CA SER A 69 21.98 -26.02 -25.22
C SER A 69 22.66 -25.25 -24.07
N THR A 70 23.23 -25.77 -22.99
CA THR A 70 23.58 -27.12 -22.51
C THR A 70 24.03 -26.89 -21.07
N THR A 71 23.46 -27.55 -20.05
CA THR A 71 24.12 -27.90 -18.78
C THR A 71 23.24 -28.89 -18.01
N GLY A 72 23.83 -29.98 -17.52
CA GLY A 72 23.16 -31.14 -16.91
C GLY A 72 22.52 -30.90 -15.53
N PRO A 73 21.85 -31.92 -14.98
CA PRO A 73 21.00 -31.78 -13.80
C PRO A 73 21.81 -31.76 -12.50
N ILE A 74 21.74 -30.63 -11.79
CA ILE A 74 22.16 -30.54 -10.38
C ILE A 74 20.98 -31.01 -9.53
N GLN A 75 21.16 -32.10 -8.78
CA GLN A 75 20.21 -32.53 -7.75
C GLN A 75 20.14 -31.49 -6.63
N PRO A 76 18.95 -31.08 -6.15
CA PRO A 76 18.84 -30.18 -5.02
C PRO A 76 19.19 -30.89 -3.71
N ASP A 77 20.07 -30.26 -2.93
CA ASP A 77 20.48 -30.64 -1.58
C ASP A 77 19.25 -30.67 -0.62
N PRO A 78 18.92 -31.82 -0.01
CA PRO A 78 17.77 -31.95 0.89
C PRO A 78 17.95 -31.27 2.26
N ASN A 79 19.08 -30.61 2.55
CA ASN A 79 19.36 -29.99 3.84
C ASN A 79 19.49 -28.46 3.85
N ALA A 80 19.16 -27.77 2.75
CA ALA A 80 19.10 -26.31 2.75
C ALA A 80 17.86 -25.79 3.49
N LYS A 81 17.91 -25.74 4.83
CA LYS A 81 17.00 -24.93 5.67
C LYS A 81 17.36 -23.45 5.51
N GLY A 82 17.03 -22.88 4.36
CA GLY A 82 17.27 -21.48 4.02
C GLY A 82 15.98 -20.73 3.73
N SER A 83 15.54 -19.91 4.69
CA SER A 83 14.94 -18.58 4.48
C SER A 83 13.76 -18.44 3.49
N ASN A 84 12.58 -18.96 3.84
CA ASN A 84 11.32 -18.58 3.17
C ASN A 84 10.72 -17.23 3.69
N THR A 85 11.31 -16.59 4.69
CA THR A 85 10.75 -15.39 5.34
C THR A 85 11.01 -14.08 4.58
N VAL A 86 11.88 -14.09 3.55
CA VAL A 86 12.30 -12.85 2.85
C VAL A 86 11.42 -12.52 1.62
N MET A 87 10.63 -13.46 1.09
CA MET A 87 9.83 -13.23 -0.13
C MET A 87 8.48 -12.51 0.09
N MET A 88 8.01 -12.36 1.33
CA MET A 88 6.70 -11.76 1.62
C MET A 88 6.69 -10.22 1.56
N SER A 89 7.83 -9.53 1.78
CA SER A 89 7.83 -8.04 1.88
C SER A 89 7.99 -7.28 0.58
N GLN A 90 8.74 -7.81 -0.38
CA GLN A 90 8.93 -7.14 -1.67
C GLN A 90 7.63 -7.12 -2.51
N ASN A 91 6.68 -8.01 -2.19
CA ASN A 91 5.49 -8.25 -3.00
C ASN A 91 4.26 -7.40 -2.62
N SER A 92 4.17 -6.87 -1.40
CA SER A 92 3.02 -6.04 -0.98
C SER A 92 3.01 -4.68 -1.69
N TYR A 93 4.17 -4.03 -1.83
CA TYR A 93 4.32 -2.74 -2.52
C TYR A 93 3.89 -2.79 -4.00
N LEU A 94 4.21 -3.87 -4.73
CA LEU A 94 3.89 -3.99 -6.16
C LEU A 94 2.39 -3.92 -6.44
N ALA A 95 1.55 -4.28 -5.45
CA ALA A 95 0.13 -4.03 -5.56
C ALA A 95 -0.13 -2.53 -5.79
N TYR A 96 0.43 -1.66 -4.96
CA TYR A 96 0.19 -0.21 -4.96
C TYR A 96 0.59 0.49 -6.27
N LEU A 97 1.39 -0.16 -7.10
CA LEU A 97 1.74 0.31 -8.46
C LEU A 97 0.71 -0.03 -9.55
N ARG A 98 -0.29 -0.86 -9.24
CA ARG A 98 -1.33 -1.22 -10.19
C ARG A 98 -2.49 -0.22 -10.12
N PRO A 99 -3.04 0.23 -11.25
CA PRO A 99 -4.24 1.06 -11.28
C PRO A 99 -5.40 0.44 -10.50
N HIS A 100 -6.26 1.29 -9.93
CA HIS A 100 -7.46 0.84 -9.24
C HIS A 100 -8.45 0.15 -10.21
N PRO A 101 -9.07 -0.99 -9.85
CA PRO A 101 -9.92 -1.76 -10.76
C PRO A 101 -11.19 -1.03 -11.19
N TYR A 102 -11.66 -0.06 -10.40
CA TYR A 102 -12.86 0.73 -10.67
C TYR A 102 -12.57 2.13 -11.23
N PHE A 103 -11.31 2.43 -11.60
CA PHE A 103 -10.97 3.77 -12.07
C PHE A 103 -11.72 4.12 -13.36
N ASN A 104 -11.66 3.24 -14.37
CA ASN A 104 -12.20 3.54 -15.69
C ASN A 104 -13.72 3.70 -15.66
N GLU A 105 -14.43 2.86 -14.89
CA GLU A 105 -15.88 2.91 -14.73
C GLU A 105 -16.30 4.21 -14.03
N MET A 106 -15.58 4.60 -12.98
CA MET A 106 -15.83 5.85 -12.24
C MET A 106 -15.53 7.09 -13.08
N ASP A 107 -14.48 7.05 -13.91
CA ASP A 107 -14.11 8.14 -14.81
C ASP A 107 -15.15 8.29 -15.93
N THR A 108 -15.51 7.18 -16.59
CA THR A 108 -16.46 7.15 -17.72
C THR A 108 -17.85 7.67 -17.33
N CYS A 109 -18.32 7.38 -16.12
CA CYS A 109 -19.62 7.86 -15.64
C CYS A 109 -19.58 9.27 -15.00
N GLY A 110 -18.43 9.96 -15.04
CA GLY A 110 -18.23 11.26 -14.38
C GLY A 110 -18.31 11.20 -12.85
N GLY A 111 -18.19 9.99 -12.27
CA GLY A 111 -18.30 9.78 -10.83
C GLY A 111 -17.14 10.39 -10.05
N ILE A 112 -15.94 10.45 -10.66
CA ILE A 112 -14.77 11.11 -10.05
C ILE A 112 -15.01 12.63 -9.90
N ASP A 113 -15.49 13.28 -10.96
CA ASP A 113 -15.80 14.71 -10.93
C ASP A 113 -16.90 15.01 -9.92
N ARG A 114 -17.96 14.20 -9.90
CA ARG A 114 -19.04 14.34 -8.91
C ARG A 114 -18.56 14.15 -7.47
N LEU A 115 -17.65 13.21 -7.21
CA LEU A 115 -17.03 13.06 -5.89
C LEU A 115 -16.25 14.33 -5.49
N PHE A 116 -15.57 14.94 -6.45
CA PHE A 116 -14.82 16.17 -6.20
C PHE A 116 -15.76 17.36 -5.96
N ASP A 117 -16.85 17.46 -6.73
CA ASP A 117 -17.88 18.48 -6.51
C ASP A 117 -18.50 18.35 -5.11
N ILE A 118 -18.81 17.13 -4.64
CA ILE A 118 -19.29 16.90 -3.28
C ILE A 118 -18.24 17.32 -2.25
N TYR A 119 -16.97 16.93 -2.46
CA TYR A 119 -15.85 17.30 -1.59
C TYR A 119 -15.74 18.82 -1.41
N THR A 120 -15.86 19.61 -2.49
CA THR A 120 -15.69 21.08 -2.40
C THR A 120 -16.89 21.81 -1.80
N HIS A 121 -18.07 21.19 -1.75
CA HIS A 121 -19.30 21.86 -1.31
C HIS A 121 -19.89 21.32 -0.01
N THR A 122 -19.49 20.12 0.43
CA THR A 122 -20.02 19.53 1.66
C THR A 122 -19.51 20.27 2.91
N ARG A 123 -20.36 20.34 3.93
CA ARG A 123 -19.99 20.79 5.29
C ARG A 123 -19.82 19.62 6.26
N ASP A 124 -20.15 18.41 5.82
CA ASP A 124 -20.02 17.20 6.63
C ASP A 124 -18.60 16.65 6.50
N LYS A 125 -17.84 16.70 7.61
CA LYS A 125 -16.44 16.26 7.66
C LYS A 125 -16.27 14.78 7.30
N LEU A 126 -17.26 13.94 7.63
CA LEU A 126 -17.22 12.52 7.29
C LEU A 126 -17.28 12.33 5.78
N THR A 127 -18.20 13.03 5.11
CA THR A 127 -18.38 13.01 3.65
C THR A 127 -17.19 13.61 2.93
N GLU A 128 -16.68 14.76 3.39
CA GLU A 128 -15.47 15.40 2.85
C GLU A 128 -14.29 14.41 2.85
N ARG A 129 -14.04 13.79 4.01
CA ARG A 129 -13.00 12.78 4.19
C ARG A 129 -13.18 11.58 3.26
N ASN A 130 -14.39 11.04 3.19
CA ASN A 130 -14.68 9.87 2.36
C ASN A 130 -14.48 10.18 0.88
N CYS A 131 -14.86 11.39 0.41
CA CYS A 131 -14.60 11.81 -0.96
C CYS A 131 -13.10 11.90 -1.23
N ALA A 132 -12.33 12.54 -0.35
CA ALA A 132 -10.87 12.64 -0.49
C ALA A 132 -10.18 11.28 -0.53
N VAL A 133 -10.56 10.37 0.37
CA VAL A 133 -10.04 9.01 0.41
C VAL A 133 -10.44 8.21 -0.84
N CYS A 134 -11.68 8.35 -1.32
CA CYS A 134 -12.13 7.71 -2.57
C CYS A 134 -11.29 8.15 -3.76
N ILE A 135 -11.17 9.46 -3.97
CA ILE A 135 -10.44 10.04 -5.09
C ILE A 135 -8.97 9.61 -5.03
N GLY A 136 -8.33 9.72 -3.87
CA GLY A 136 -6.95 9.30 -3.68
C GLY A 136 -6.71 7.81 -4.01
N ARG A 137 -7.63 6.93 -3.62
CA ARG A 137 -7.58 5.49 -3.92
C ARG A 137 -7.87 5.17 -5.38
N LEU A 138 -8.79 5.88 -6.03
CA LEU A 138 -9.07 5.72 -7.45
C LEU A 138 -7.83 6.09 -8.30
N PHE A 139 -7.15 7.18 -7.96
CA PHE A 139 -5.91 7.63 -8.61
C PHE A 139 -4.65 6.84 -8.23
N ARG A 140 -4.80 5.65 -7.65
CA ARG A 140 -3.69 4.75 -7.35
C ARG A 140 -2.78 4.54 -8.57
N ALA A 141 -1.47 4.75 -8.36
CA ALA A 141 -0.43 4.64 -9.39
C ALA A 141 -0.68 5.48 -10.65
N ARG A 142 -1.46 6.57 -10.54
CA ARG A 142 -1.75 7.51 -11.62
C ARG A 142 -1.34 8.92 -11.22
N ILE A 143 -1.10 9.76 -12.22
CA ILE A 143 -0.88 11.19 -11.98
C ILE A 143 -2.22 11.75 -11.49
N LEU A 144 -2.22 12.49 -10.38
CA LEU A 144 -3.40 13.19 -9.92
C LEU A 144 -3.53 14.52 -10.69
N PRO A 145 -4.59 14.74 -11.48
CA PRO A 145 -4.82 16.00 -12.17
C PRO A 145 -4.78 17.20 -11.23
N LEU A 146 -4.29 18.34 -11.73
CA LEU A 146 -4.14 19.56 -10.93
C LEU A 146 -5.45 20.01 -10.27
N LYS A 147 -6.60 19.83 -10.93
CA LYS A 147 -7.92 20.13 -10.35
C LYS A 147 -8.18 19.40 -9.03
N PHE A 148 -7.59 18.22 -8.83
CA PHE A 148 -7.73 17.41 -7.63
C PHE A 148 -6.55 17.59 -6.65
N SER A 149 -5.66 18.56 -6.87
CA SER A 149 -4.55 18.83 -5.93
C SER A 149 -4.99 19.09 -4.49
N PRO A 150 -6.16 19.71 -4.19
CA PRO A 150 -6.62 19.89 -2.81
C PRO A 150 -6.78 18.58 -2.04
N ILE A 151 -6.96 17.45 -2.73
CA ILE A 151 -7.07 16.13 -2.10
C ILE A 151 -5.76 15.74 -1.41
N ILE A 152 -4.59 16.03 -2.00
CA ILE A 152 -3.29 15.77 -1.34
C ILE A 152 -3.14 16.65 -0.10
N ASP A 153 -3.55 17.91 -0.18
CA ASP A 153 -3.48 18.85 0.95
C ASP A 153 -4.36 18.41 2.11
N TYR A 154 -5.60 18.00 1.80
CA TYR A 154 -6.51 17.44 2.77
C TYR A 154 -5.95 16.18 3.45
N LEU A 155 -5.42 15.23 2.66
CA LEU A 155 -4.85 13.99 3.20
C LEU A 155 -3.63 14.26 4.09
N LYS A 156 -2.78 15.23 3.75
CA LYS A 156 -1.66 15.66 4.62
C LYS A 156 -2.18 16.23 5.94
N THR A 157 -3.11 17.17 5.91
CA THR A 157 -3.68 17.76 7.14
C THR A 157 -4.38 16.71 7.99
N SER A 158 -5.23 15.87 7.37
CA SER A 158 -5.94 14.79 8.07
C SER A 158 -4.98 13.76 8.67
N SER A 159 -3.84 13.49 8.02
CA SER A 159 -2.83 12.58 8.57
C SER A 159 -2.14 13.09 9.85
N GLN A 160 -2.29 14.36 10.19
CA GLN A 160 -1.73 14.97 11.39
C GLN A 160 -2.77 15.11 12.51
N GLU A 161 -4.02 14.68 12.28
CA GLU A 161 -5.08 14.75 13.29
C GLU A 161 -4.77 13.84 14.48
N THR A 162 -4.74 14.46 15.66
CA THR A 162 -4.53 13.77 16.93
C THR A 162 -5.76 13.87 17.83
N GLU A 163 -6.00 12.82 18.60
CA GLU A 163 -6.94 12.82 19.73
C GLU A 163 -6.19 12.72 21.06
N LYS A 164 -6.85 13.13 22.15
CA LYS A 164 -6.31 12.94 23.50
C LYS A 164 -6.46 11.46 23.86
N GLY A 165 -5.34 10.75 23.97
CA GLY A 165 -5.33 9.38 24.45
C GLY A 165 -5.72 9.27 25.93
N GLN A 166 -6.04 8.07 26.39
CA GLN A 166 -6.42 7.79 27.80
C GLN A 166 -5.35 8.25 28.80
N SER A 167 -4.08 8.27 28.38
CA SER A 167 -2.93 8.72 29.17
C SER A 167 -2.67 10.24 29.09
N GLY A 168 -3.56 11.01 28.47
CA GLY A 168 -3.44 12.47 28.29
C GLY A 168 -2.49 12.92 27.18
N GLY A 169 -1.76 12.00 26.54
CA GLY A 169 -0.90 12.29 25.38
C GLY A 169 -1.68 12.40 24.07
N ALA A 170 -1.21 13.24 23.15
CA ALA A 170 -1.77 13.31 21.80
C ALA A 170 -1.38 12.05 21.00
N GLN A 171 -2.37 11.37 20.42
CA GLN A 171 -2.18 10.17 19.61
C GLN A 171 -2.84 10.35 18.25
N LEU A 172 -2.21 9.85 17.17
CA LEU A 172 -2.80 9.89 15.84
C LEU A 172 -4.06 9.03 15.78
N THR A 173 -5.13 9.58 15.21
CA THR A 173 -6.43 8.90 15.10
C THR A 173 -6.39 7.77 14.07
N ALA A 174 -7.35 6.83 14.13
CA ALA A 174 -7.60 5.85 13.06
C ALA A 174 -7.61 6.45 11.64
N ASN A 175 -8.18 7.65 11.55
CA ASN A 175 -8.34 8.38 10.31
C ASN A 175 -7.02 8.91 9.77
N ALA A 176 -6.13 9.33 10.68
CA ALA A 176 -4.85 9.91 10.32
C ALA A 176 -3.97 8.94 9.51
N TRP A 177 -3.80 7.70 10.00
CA TRP A 177 -2.99 6.71 9.28
C TRP A 177 -3.71 6.13 8.05
N ASN A 178 -5.04 6.17 7.98
CA ASN A 178 -5.77 5.91 6.72
C ASN A 178 -5.47 6.98 5.65
N SER A 179 -5.29 8.24 6.05
CA SER A 179 -4.86 9.31 5.13
C SER A 179 -3.43 9.09 4.64
N ILE A 180 -2.50 8.66 5.51
CA ILE A 180 -1.14 8.24 5.10
C ILE A 180 -1.22 7.06 4.12
N GLY A 181 -2.01 6.03 4.44
CA GLY A 181 -2.22 4.88 3.57
C GLY A 181 -2.84 5.25 2.22
N THR A 182 -3.64 6.31 2.17
CA THR A 182 -4.17 6.83 0.90
C THR A 182 -3.09 7.54 0.07
N LEU A 183 -2.19 8.28 0.73
CA LEU A 183 -1.02 8.88 0.07
C LEU A 183 -0.08 7.81 -0.52
N VAL A 184 0.01 6.62 0.08
CA VAL A 184 0.75 5.47 -0.52
C VAL A 184 0.25 5.16 -1.93
N TYR A 185 -1.07 5.15 -2.15
CA TYR A 185 -1.64 4.87 -3.48
C TYR A 185 -1.24 5.93 -4.50
N LEU A 186 -1.25 7.20 -4.12
CA LEU A 186 -0.85 8.32 -4.98
C LEU A 186 0.67 8.32 -5.24
N ALA A 187 1.48 7.96 -4.24
CA ALA A 187 2.93 7.84 -4.35
C ALA A 187 3.39 6.73 -5.30
N GLY A 188 2.48 5.85 -5.76
CA GLY A 188 2.80 4.92 -6.85
C GLY A 188 3.21 5.62 -8.16
N LYS A 189 2.96 6.93 -8.29
CA LYS A 189 3.38 7.74 -9.43
C LYS A 189 4.29 8.89 -9.01
N GLU A 190 5.52 8.89 -9.56
CA GLU A 190 6.56 9.87 -9.24
C GLU A 190 6.13 11.34 -9.39
N SER A 191 5.33 11.65 -10.41
CA SER A 191 4.83 13.01 -10.66
C SER A 191 4.04 13.60 -9.47
N ASN A 192 3.56 12.77 -8.55
CA ASN A 192 2.84 13.22 -7.36
C ASN A 192 3.79 13.53 -6.18
N HIS A 193 5.05 13.09 -6.21
CA HIS A 193 5.95 13.13 -5.04
C HIS A 193 6.24 14.54 -4.54
N SER A 194 6.52 15.49 -5.43
CA SER A 194 6.80 16.88 -5.05
C SER A 194 5.62 17.50 -4.30
N ASN A 195 4.40 17.18 -4.72
CA ASN A 195 3.18 17.67 -4.08
C ASN A 195 2.88 16.97 -2.75
N ILE A 196 3.32 15.72 -2.58
CA ILE A 196 3.22 15.00 -1.31
C ILE A 196 4.25 15.51 -0.30
N LEU A 197 5.50 15.76 -0.72
CA LEU A 197 6.61 16.12 0.17
C LEU A 197 6.73 17.62 0.48
N ARG A 198 5.97 18.48 -0.21
CA ARG A 198 5.96 19.93 0.09
C ARG A 198 5.48 20.21 1.53
N ASP A 199 5.63 21.46 1.95
CA ASP A 199 5.14 21.96 3.25
C ASP A 199 5.72 21.21 4.46
N ASN A 200 7.00 20.76 4.36
CA ASN A 200 7.71 19.99 5.39
C ASN A 200 7.05 18.66 5.78
N TYR A 201 6.19 18.11 4.91
CA TYR A 201 5.48 16.87 5.22
C TYR A 201 6.42 15.68 5.45
N LEU A 202 7.60 15.67 4.81
CA LEU A 202 8.63 14.67 5.06
C LEU A 202 9.11 14.66 6.53
N GLN A 203 9.20 15.82 7.19
CA GLN A 203 9.61 15.89 8.60
C GLN A 203 8.55 15.28 9.52
N PHE A 204 7.27 15.49 9.19
CA PHE A 204 6.17 14.81 9.88
C PHE A 204 6.28 13.29 9.73
N LEU A 205 6.50 12.78 8.51
CA LEU A 205 6.69 11.34 8.28
C LEU A 205 7.88 10.79 9.07
N VAL A 206 9.02 11.49 9.07
CA VAL A 206 10.19 11.09 9.86
C VAL A 206 9.88 11.05 11.36
N SER A 207 9.04 11.95 11.87
CA SER A 207 8.62 11.93 13.27
C SER A 207 7.83 10.68 13.63
N ASN A 208 6.99 10.18 12.71
CA ASN A 208 6.20 8.94 12.90
C ASN A 208 7.09 7.71 13.10
N LEU A 209 8.32 7.69 12.57
CA LEU A 209 9.25 6.55 12.69
C LEU A 209 9.85 6.40 14.11
N ARG A 210 9.45 7.24 15.07
CA ARG A 210 9.89 7.15 16.46
C ARG A 210 9.00 6.17 17.22
N SER A 211 9.55 5.45 18.20
CA SER A 211 8.92 4.33 18.92
C SER A 211 7.68 4.66 19.77
N ARG A 212 7.13 5.88 19.69
CA ARG A 212 5.95 6.33 20.47
C ARG A 212 4.68 6.48 19.65
N HIS A 213 4.73 6.27 18.33
CA HIS A 213 3.55 6.39 17.47
C HIS A 213 2.77 5.06 17.38
N PRO A 214 1.45 5.11 17.08
CA PRO A 214 0.68 3.91 16.78
C PRO A 214 1.35 3.09 15.69
N LYS A 215 1.40 1.76 15.84
CA LYS A 215 2.04 0.83 14.88
C LYS A 215 1.55 1.07 13.45
N GLY A 216 0.25 1.24 13.28
CA GLY A 216 -0.37 1.60 12.02
C GLY A 216 0.18 2.87 11.35
N ALA A 217 0.49 3.91 12.12
CA ALA A 217 1.09 5.13 11.59
C ALA A 217 2.54 4.90 11.16
N VAL A 218 3.31 4.13 11.95
CA VAL A 218 4.68 3.73 11.60
C VAL A 218 4.67 2.91 10.31
N HIS A 219 3.81 1.90 10.23
CA HIS A 219 3.63 1.02 9.08
C HIS A 219 3.32 1.81 7.79
N PHE A 220 2.25 2.62 7.77
CA PHE A 220 1.92 3.34 6.53
C PHE A 220 2.95 4.41 6.17
N THR A 221 3.66 4.96 7.16
CA THR A 221 4.77 5.88 6.90
C THR A 221 5.94 5.16 6.22
N LEU A 222 6.37 4.01 6.74
CA LEU A 222 7.41 3.18 6.11
C LEU A 222 7.00 2.78 4.70
N LEU A 223 5.75 2.32 4.53
CA LEU A 223 5.22 1.92 3.24
C LEU A 223 5.21 3.08 2.23
N LEU A 224 4.81 4.29 2.65
CA LEU A 224 4.84 5.49 1.81
C LEU A 224 6.26 5.81 1.36
N LEU A 225 7.22 5.83 2.28
CA LEU A 225 8.61 6.15 1.97
C LEU A 225 9.25 5.14 1.02
N VAL A 226 9.03 3.84 1.24
CA VAL A 226 9.49 2.78 0.32
C VAL A 226 8.86 2.93 -1.06
N THR A 227 7.54 3.21 -1.10
CA THR A 227 6.81 3.40 -2.35
C THR A 227 7.39 4.55 -3.17
N MET A 228 7.65 5.68 -2.51
CA MET A 228 8.22 6.88 -3.15
C MET A 228 9.65 6.66 -3.66
N ILE A 229 10.51 5.97 -2.90
CA ILE A 229 11.87 5.64 -3.38
C ILE A 229 11.80 4.78 -4.63
N LYS A 230 11.01 3.70 -4.59
CA LYS A 230 10.92 2.76 -5.71
C LYS A 230 10.26 3.36 -6.94
N ALA A 231 9.17 4.11 -6.77
CA ALA A 231 8.49 4.77 -7.88
C ALA A 231 9.35 5.87 -8.52
N GLY A 232 10.14 6.60 -7.72
CA GLY A 232 11.06 7.63 -8.22
C GLY A 232 12.25 7.08 -9.02
N MET A 233 12.70 5.87 -8.70
CA MET A 233 13.75 5.21 -9.49
C MET A 233 13.30 4.88 -10.91
N VAL A 234 12.03 4.50 -11.10
CA VAL A 234 11.53 4.05 -12.41
C VAL A 234 11.46 5.20 -13.42
N GLY A 235 11.04 6.40 -13.04
CA GLY A 235 10.99 7.54 -13.97
C GLY A 235 12.36 8.16 -14.28
N THR A 236 13.30 8.09 -13.33
CA THR A 236 14.68 8.57 -13.55
C THR A 236 15.41 7.76 -14.62
N ILE A 237 15.19 6.44 -14.70
CA ILE A 237 15.83 5.59 -15.73
C ILE A 237 15.32 5.92 -17.14
N ALA A 238 14.07 6.38 -17.28
CA ALA A 238 13.47 6.70 -18.58
C ALA A 238 13.97 8.03 -19.18
N THR A 239 14.62 8.89 -18.38
CA THR A 239 14.99 10.24 -18.80
C THR A 239 16.51 10.40 -18.66
N PHE A 240 17.23 10.10 -19.76
CA PHE A 240 18.70 10.09 -19.85
C PHE A 240 19.39 11.29 -19.14
N GLY A 241 20.12 10.99 -18.07
CA GLY A 241 21.39 11.67 -17.72
C GLY A 241 21.35 12.92 -16.84
N GLN A 242 20.18 13.46 -16.46
CA GLN A 242 20.12 14.56 -15.49
C GLN A 242 19.48 14.09 -14.18
N THR A 243 20.32 13.61 -13.26
CA THR A 243 19.95 13.41 -11.85
C THR A 243 19.71 14.77 -11.22
N SER A 244 18.45 15.21 -11.21
CA SER A 244 18.03 16.39 -10.47
C SER A 244 18.36 16.21 -8.98
N GLN A 245 19.04 17.18 -8.36
CA GLN A 245 19.25 17.26 -6.90
C GLN A 245 17.93 17.22 -6.08
N ASN A 246 16.78 17.34 -6.77
CA ASN A 246 15.44 17.19 -6.21
C ASN A 246 14.88 15.77 -6.32
N ASP A 247 15.69 14.77 -6.69
CA ASP A 247 15.27 13.37 -6.72
C ASP A 247 14.69 12.97 -5.35
N THR A 248 13.49 12.39 -5.39
CA THR A 248 12.70 11.98 -4.22
C THR A 248 13.53 11.10 -3.29
N ARG A 249 14.32 10.18 -3.86
CA ARG A 249 15.19 9.28 -3.09
C ARG A 249 16.25 10.04 -2.32
N SER A 250 16.89 11.02 -2.94
CA SER A 250 17.91 11.87 -2.30
C SER A 250 17.34 12.74 -1.18
N GLN A 251 16.10 13.24 -1.32
CA GLN A 251 15.40 13.96 -0.25
C GLN A 251 15.12 13.04 0.95
N ILE A 252 14.54 11.86 0.68
CA ILE A 252 14.20 10.88 1.72
C ILE A 252 15.47 10.37 2.44
N ARG A 253 16.54 10.04 1.71
CA ARG A 253 17.81 9.56 2.27
C ARG A 253 18.45 10.56 3.25
N ARG A 254 18.36 11.86 2.95
CA ARG A 254 18.91 12.91 3.83
C ARG A 254 18.08 13.13 5.09
N ALA A 255 16.77 12.93 5.01
CA ALA A 255 15.86 13.23 6.11
C ALA A 255 15.74 12.09 7.14
N ILE A 256 15.89 10.82 6.72
CA ILE A 256 15.65 9.67 7.61
C ILE A 256 16.87 9.40 8.51
N PRO A 257 16.70 9.42 9.84
CA PRO A 257 17.74 8.98 10.77
C PRO A 257 17.89 7.46 10.71
N LEU A 258 19.02 6.98 10.18
CA LEU A 258 19.30 5.53 10.05
C LEU A 258 19.27 4.79 11.39
N SER A 259 19.55 5.47 12.51
CA SER A 259 19.44 4.90 13.85
C SER A 259 18.01 4.52 14.22
N ALA A 260 17.03 5.38 13.94
CA ALA A 260 15.62 5.09 14.20
C ALA A 260 15.12 3.93 13.33
N LEU A 261 15.53 3.92 12.06
CA LEU A 261 15.16 2.85 11.13
C LEU A 261 15.77 1.51 11.53
N ARG A 262 17.03 1.49 11.98
CA ARG A 262 17.67 0.30 12.53
C ARG A 262 16.96 -0.21 13.78
N ALA A 263 16.52 0.69 14.67
CA ALA A 263 15.76 0.29 15.85
C ALA A 263 14.43 -0.38 15.49
N LEU A 264 13.72 0.12 14.47
CA LEU A 264 12.50 -0.52 13.94
C LEU A 264 12.78 -1.84 13.21
N ALA A 265 13.99 -2.02 12.67
CA ALA A 265 14.39 -3.23 11.96
C ALA A 265 14.84 -4.38 12.88
N VAL A 266 14.98 -4.14 14.18
CA VAL A 266 15.27 -5.18 15.17
C VAL A 266 13.94 -5.85 15.54
N PRO A 267 13.79 -7.18 15.38
CA PRO A 267 12.59 -7.89 15.80
C PRO A 267 12.32 -7.65 17.29
N PRO A 268 11.06 -7.50 17.72
CA PRO A 268 10.75 -7.39 19.13
C PRO A 268 11.26 -8.64 19.87
N PRO A 269 11.70 -8.52 21.13
CA PRO A 269 12.10 -9.68 21.91
C PRO A 269 10.93 -10.65 21.95
N THR A 270 11.16 -11.89 21.51
CA THR A 270 10.16 -12.96 21.62
C THR A 270 9.78 -13.06 23.09
N LYS A 271 8.54 -12.74 23.44
CA LYS A 271 8.03 -12.98 24.78
C LYS A 271 8.20 -14.47 25.03
N SER A 272 9.20 -14.82 25.84
CA SER A 272 9.47 -16.19 26.26
C SER A 272 8.14 -16.76 26.71
N SER A 273 7.73 -17.88 26.10
CA SER A 273 6.47 -18.57 26.27
C SER A 273 6.34 -19.09 27.71
N ALA A 274 6.19 -18.20 28.68
CA ALA A 274 5.69 -18.54 29.97
C ALA A 274 4.27 -19.01 29.71
N LYS A 275 4.07 -20.34 29.72
CA LYS A 275 2.78 -21.01 29.58
C LYS A 275 1.84 -20.47 30.64
N LYS A 276 1.19 -19.35 30.37
CA LYS A 276 0.06 -18.88 31.15
C LYS A 276 -1.04 -19.89 30.83
N GLN A 277 -1.44 -20.68 31.83
CA GLN A 277 -2.61 -21.55 31.68
C GLN A 277 -3.80 -20.63 31.43
N LEU A 278 -4.17 -20.47 30.16
CA LEU A 278 -5.37 -19.74 29.76
C LEU A 278 -6.57 -20.46 30.37
N LYS A 279 -7.44 -19.70 31.02
CA LYS A 279 -8.70 -20.25 31.52
C LYS A 279 -9.56 -20.69 30.33
N PRO A 280 -10.30 -21.80 30.44
CA PRO A 280 -11.21 -22.22 29.38
C PRO A 280 -12.20 -21.09 29.06
N GLY A 281 -12.14 -20.57 27.83
CA GLY A 281 -13.04 -19.51 27.34
C GLY A 281 -12.42 -18.14 27.11
N GLU A 282 -11.14 -17.92 27.44
CA GLU A 282 -10.44 -16.65 27.16
C GLU A 282 -9.86 -16.69 25.72
N VAL A 283 -10.30 -15.76 24.87
CA VAL A 283 -9.81 -15.63 23.49
C VAL A 283 -8.42 -14.98 23.53
N ASP A 284 -7.48 -15.57 22.82
CA ASP A 284 -6.07 -15.20 22.85
C ASP A 284 -5.80 -14.01 21.89
N ASP A 285 -6.06 -12.78 22.35
CA ASP A 285 -5.81 -11.53 21.61
C ASP A 285 -4.32 -11.30 21.27
N GLU A 286 -3.40 -12.11 21.80
CA GLU A 286 -1.96 -11.90 21.66
C GLU A 286 -1.45 -12.23 20.24
N LYS A 287 -2.15 -13.11 19.49
CA LYS A 287 -1.75 -13.54 18.15
C LYS A 287 -1.77 -12.44 17.09
N ASP A 288 -2.74 -11.53 17.15
CA ASP A 288 -2.87 -10.46 16.13
C ASP A 288 -1.77 -9.40 16.28
N SER A 289 -1.27 -9.19 17.50
CA SER A 289 -0.25 -8.18 17.78
C SER A 289 1.14 -8.54 17.23
N GLN A 290 1.46 -9.83 17.13
CA GLN A 290 2.77 -10.33 16.68
C GLN A 290 2.95 -10.17 15.16
N GLY A 291 1.89 -10.40 14.37
CA GLY A 291 1.95 -10.26 12.91
C GLY A 291 2.22 -8.82 12.46
N GLU A 292 1.68 -7.83 13.17
CA GLU A 292 1.89 -6.41 12.86
C GLU A 292 3.34 -5.97 13.13
N ASP A 293 3.95 -6.45 14.22
CA ASP A 293 5.36 -6.15 14.55
C ASP A 293 6.33 -6.73 13.52
N ASP A 294 6.04 -7.94 13.02
CA ASP A 294 6.82 -8.57 11.97
C ASP A 294 6.75 -7.74 10.68
N GLU A 295 5.58 -7.19 10.34
CA GLU A 295 5.43 -6.38 9.13
C GLU A 295 6.15 -5.03 9.21
N VAL A 296 6.05 -4.31 10.35
CA VAL A 296 6.82 -3.07 10.58
C VAL A 296 8.31 -3.34 10.49
N THR A 297 8.79 -4.40 11.15
CA THR A 297 10.21 -4.80 11.13
C THR A 297 10.68 -5.05 9.71
N LEU A 298 9.85 -5.74 8.93
CA LEU A 298 10.16 -6.15 7.58
C LEU A 298 10.16 -4.96 6.60
N GLN A 299 9.24 -4.01 6.76
CA GLN A 299 9.23 -2.75 5.99
C GLN A 299 10.41 -1.84 6.36
N ALA A 300 10.78 -1.78 7.65
CA ALA A 300 11.94 -1.02 8.09
C ALA A 300 13.24 -1.57 7.48
N LYS A 301 13.40 -2.90 7.45
CA LYS A 301 14.51 -3.56 6.74
C LYS A 301 14.52 -3.23 5.26
N ALA A 302 13.37 -3.31 4.59
CA ALA A 302 13.25 -2.99 3.17
C ALA A 302 13.68 -1.53 2.89
N LEU A 303 13.19 -0.58 3.67
CA LEU A 303 13.59 0.83 3.55
C LEU A 303 15.10 1.01 3.82
N LEU A 304 15.67 0.29 4.78
CA LEU A 304 17.08 0.39 5.09
C LEU A 304 17.96 -0.09 3.93
N GLU A 305 17.57 -1.17 3.24
CA GLU A 305 18.30 -1.65 2.05
C GLU A 305 18.21 -0.65 0.89
N GLU A 306 17.05 -0.03 0.65
CA GLU A 306 16.88 0.97 -0.41
C GLU A 306 17.69 2.27 -0.17
N LEU A 307 18.04 2.55 1.09
CA LEU A 307 18.78 3.75 1.50
C LEU A 307 20.31 3.58 1.55
N LYS A 308 20.83 2.35 1.47
CA LYS A 308 22.28 2.10 1.36
C LYS A 308 22.77 2.59 0.00
#